data_AF-A0AA35R0N9-F1
#
_entry.id   AF-A0AA35R0N9-F1
#
_cell.length_a   1.000
_cell.length_b   1.000
_cell.length_c   1.000
_cell.angle_alpha   90.00
_cell.angle_beta   90.00
_cell.angle_gamma   90.00
#
_symmetry.space_group_name_H-M   'P 1'
#
loop_
_entity.id
_entity.type
_entity.pdbx_description
1 polymer ?
#
loop_
_entity_poly.entity_id
_entity_poly.type
_entity_poly.pdbx_seq_one_letter_code
_entity_poly.pdbx_strand_id
1 'polypeptide(L)'
;MATLCIPISLSLQDPIVFIEREELTVSLSLSPTPPQETYHLLRPYDPEGVLGSLNSIVLCFLGVQAGRILVLYKKDYNILIRFLLWGLLLGGLGVVLCEGQKNEGMIPLNKNLWSLSFILVMGGSAFVLLAALYFIIDVILWWNGAPFKYPGMNSILVYVGSEILQGYFPFSWQQQSNSHLDLLFANLIAVGLWILIAYYWFRIDFFVKI
;
A
#
# COMPACT_ATOMS: atom_id res chain seq x y z
N MET A 1 46.76 -22.63 26.41
CA MET A 1 47.26 -21.34 26.91
C MET A 1 47.56 -20.44 25.71
N ALA A 2 46.69 -19.47 25.44
CA ALA A 2 47.05 -18.17 24.85
C ALA A 2 45.74 -17.36 24.71
N THR A 3 45.56 -16.45 25.65
CA THR A 3 44.53 -15.41 25.68
C THR A 3 45.09 -14.19 24.96
N LEU A 4 44.33 -13.58 24.05
CA LEU A 4 44.43 -12.16 23.65
C LEU A 4 43.15 -11.82 22.86
N CYS A 5 42.10 -11.28 23.47
CA CYS A 5 41.87 -9.86 23.78
C CYS A 5 42.01 -8.89 22.60
N ILE A 6 40.87 -8.40 22.06
CA ILE A 6 40.41 -6.98 22.05
C ILE A 6 40.67 -6.31 20.65
N PRO A 7 39.83 -5.39 20.11
CA PRO A 7 38.37 -5.17 20.20
C PRO A 7 37.72 -4.68 18.86
N ILE A 8 36.39 -4.47 18.96
CA ILE A 8 35.52 -3.47 18.32
C ILE A 8 36.15 -2.35 17.47
N SER A 9 35.43 -2.04 16.37
CA SER A 9 35.47 -0.88 15.48
C SER A 9 36.43 -0.94 14.27
N LEU A 10 35.91 -1.31 13.10
CA LEU A 10 36.36 -0.76 11.81
C LEU A 10 35.42 -1.17 10.64
N SER A 11 34.89 -0.12 10.00
CA SER A 11 34.51 0.04 8.60
C SER A 11 33.45 -0.87 7.94
N LEU A 12 32.31 -0.23 7.65
CA LEU A 12 31.18 -0.70 6.84
C LEU A 12 31.46 -0.36 5.35
N GLN A 13 32.62 -0.74 4.80
CA GLN A 13 33.06 -0.23 3.48
C GLN A 13 33.89 -1.21 2.63
N ASP A 14 33.72 -2.54 2.77
CA ASP A 14 34.40 -3.50 1.88
C ASP A 14 33.41 -4.39 1.11
N PRO A 15 33.34 -4.30 -0.25
CA PRO A 15 32.42 -5.07 -1.08
C PRO A 15 32.76 -6.58 -1.13
N ILE A 16 33.94 -6.99 -0.69
CA ILE A 16 34.39 -8.39 -0.75
C ILE A 16 33.68 -9.28 0.30
N VAL A 17 33.30 -8.73 1.45
CA VAL A 17 32.56 -9.48 2.50
C VAL A 17 31.12 -9.81 2.07
N PHE A 18 30.55 -9.02 1.15
CA PHE A 18 29.20 -9.24 0.63
C PHE A 18 29.11 -10.49 -0.26
N ILE A 19 30.13 -10.70 -1.10
CA ILE A 19 30.16 -11.81 -2.08
C ILE A 19 30.22 -13.17 -1.38
N GLU A 20 31.03 -13.30 -0.31
CA GLU A 20 31.17 -14.57 0.42
C GLU A 20 29.92 -14.90 1.27
N ARG A 21 29.18 -13.87 1.70
CA ARG A 21 27.85 -14.04 2.32
C ARG A 21 26.78 -14.47 1.31
N GLU A 22 26.89 -14.04 0.06
CA GLU A 22 25.94 -14.39 -1.00
C GLU A 22 26.09 -15.86 -1.42
N GLU A 23 27.32 -16.35 -1.63
CA GLU A 23 27.57 -17.77 -1.93
C GLU A 23 27.18 -18.72 -0.78
N LEU A 24 27.43 -18.32 0.47
CA LEU A 24 27.00 -19.10 1.65
C LEU A 24 25.47 -19.11 1.83
N THR A 25 24.76 -18.12 1.29
CA THR A 25 23.29 -18.03 1.34
C THR A 25 22.64 -18.82 0.20
N VAL A 26 23.29 -18.86 -0.98
CA VAL A 26 22.86 -19.65 -2.14
C VAL A 26 22.98 -21.14 -1.87
N SER A 27 24.04 -21.58 -1.18
CA SER A 27 24.20 -22.99 -0.79
C SER A 27 23.20 -23.46 0.29
N LEU A 28 22.70 -22.55 1.14
CA LEU A 28 21.69 -22.85 2.17
C LEU A 28 20.24 -22.80 1.64
N SER A 29 20.01 -22.19 0.47
CA SER A 29 18.69 -22.10 -0.18
C SER A 29 18.37 -23.29 -1.11
N LEU A 30 19.29 -24.25 -1.25
CA LEU A 30 19.07 -25.51 -1.96
C LEU A 30 18.38 -26.60 -1.11
N SER A 31 18.13 -26.35 0.17
CA SER A 31 17.29 -27.22 1.00
C SER A 31 15.84 -26.70 0.97
N PRO A 32 14.84 -27.52 0.60
CA PRO A 32 13.45 -27.09 0.58
C PRO A 32 12.98 -26.89 2.03
N THR A 33 13.09 -25.66 2.54
CA THR A 33 12.46 -25.29 3.80
C THR A 33 10.94 -25.32 3.61
N PRO A 34 10.17 -25.86 4.58
CA PRO A 34 8.72 -25.90 4.48
C PRO A 34 8.15 -24.48 4.32
N PRO A 35 7.02 -24.30 3.59
CA PRO A 35 6.49 -22.98 3.23
C PRO A 35 6.24 -22.03 4.41
N GLN A 36 6.10 -22.57 5.63
CA GLN A 36 5.70 -21.82 6.82
C GLN A 36 6.85 -20.98 7.43
N GLU A 37 8.11 -21.38 7.30
CA GLU A 37 9.22 -20.64 7.91
C GLU A 37 9.61 -19.38 7.12
N THR A 38 9.32 -19.32 5.82
CA THR A 38 9.65 -18.17 4.96
C THR A 38 8.89 -16.90 5.34
N TYR A 39 7.74 -17.03 6.00
CA TYR A 39 6.90 -15.90 6.40
C TYR A 39 7.42 -15.13 7.62
N HIS A 40 8.32 -15.72 8.41
CA HIS A 40 8.85 -15.13 9.65
C HIS A 40 10.19 -14.41 9.46
N LEU A 41 10.79 -14.46 8.27
CA LEU A 41 12.06 -13.81 8.00
C LEU A 41 11.86 -12.30 7.75
N LEU A 42 12.44 -11.47 8.62
CA LEU A 42 12.62 -10.01 8.45
C LEU A 42 13.60 -9.66 7.31
N ARG A 43 13.66 -10.45 6.24
CA ARG A 43 14.54 -10.18 5.09
C ARG A 43 13.81 -9.26 4.11
N PRO A 44 14.46 -8.22 3.55
CA PRO A 44 13.90 -7.45 2.44
C PRO A 44 13.53 -8.41 1.32
N TYR A 45 12.23 -8.50 1.02
CA TYR A 45 11.70 -9.36 -0.04
C TYR A 45 11.86 -8.65 -1.37
N ASP A 46 12.31 -9.38 -2.39
CA ASP A 46 12.52 -8.83 -3.72
C ASP A 46 11.15 -8.66 -4.42
N PRO A 47 10.69 -7.43 -4.69
CA PRO A 47 9.32 -7.16 -5.14
C PRO A 47 9.00 -7.72 -6.53
N GLU A 48 10.02 -8.14 -7.28
CA GLU A 48 9.93 -8.67 -8.66
C GLU A 48 9.73 -10.20 -8.73
N GLY A 49 9.50 -10.87 -7.59
CA GLY A 49 9.21 -12.30 -7.56
C GLY A 49 7.86 -12.69 -8.19
N VAL A 50 7.72 -13.95 -8.58
CA VAL A 50 6.49 -14.52 -9.19
C VAL A 50 5.23 -14.25 -8.35
N LEU A 51 5.35 -14.27 -7.02
CA LEU A 51 4.24 -13.94 -6.12
C LEU A 51 3.81 -12.48 -6.24
N GLY A 52 4.75 -11.53 -6.35
CA GLY A 52 4.46 -10.12 -6.55
C GLY A 52 3.75 -9.85 -7.89
N SER A 53 4.16 -10.54 -8.96
CA SER A 53 3.49 -10.44 -10.26
C SER A 53 2.05 -10.99 -10.22
N LEU A 54 1.84 -12.14 -9.58
CA LEU A 54 0.49 -12.73 -9.44
C LEU A 54 -0.43 -11.79 -8.65
N ASN A 55 0.06 -11.27 -7.53
CA ASN A 55 -0.62 -10.29 -6.70
C ASN A 55 -1.02 -9.03 -7.49
N SER A 56 -0.12 -8.52 -8.33
CA SER A 56 -0.39 -7.38 -9.21
C SER A 56 -1.48 -7.68 -10.24
N ILE A 57 -1.47 -8.88 -10.85
CA ILE A 57 -2.50 -9.31 -11.80
C ILE A 57 -3.87 -9.36 -11.12
N VAL A 58 -3.95 -9.94 -9.92
CA VAL A 58 -5.20 -10.02 -9.15
C VAL A 58 -5.72 -8.62 -8.81
N LEU A 59 -4.85 -7.73 -8.32
CA LEU A 59 -5.25 -6.35 -7.99
C LEU A 59 -5.75 -5.59 -9.24
N CYS A 60 -5.05 -5.73 -10.36
CA CYS A 60 -5.46 -5.15 -11.63
C CYS A 60 -6.84 -5.69 -12.09
N PHE A 61 -7.04 -7.01 -11.99
CA PHE A 61 -8.32 -7.63 -12.31
C PHE A 61 -9.46 -7.10 -11.44
N LEU A 62 -9.25 -6.95 -10.12
CA LEU A 62 -10.24 -6.39 -9.21
C LEU A 62 -10.60 -4.94 -9.59
N GLY A 63 -9.60 -4.13 -9.96
CA GLY A 63 -9.83 -2.76 -10.45
C GLY A 63 -10.64 -2.71 -11.74
N VAL A 64 -10.31 -3.57 -12.72
CA VAL A 64 -11.07 -3.68 -13.98
C VAL A 64 -12.50 -4.14 -13.72
N GLN A 65 -12.72 -5.09 -12.80
CA GLN A 65 -14.06 -5.51 -12.42
C GLN A 65 -14.88 -4.36 -11.82
N ALA A 66 -14.30 -3.58 -10.91
CA ALA A 66 -14.95 -2.40 -10.34
C ALA A 66 -15.37 -1.39 -11.43
N GLY A 67 -14.46 -1.08 -12.36
CA GLY A 67 -14.75 -0.18 -13.49
C GLY A 67 -15.82 -0.72 -14.44
N ARG A 68 -15.79 -2.02 -14.76
CA ARG A 68 -16.82 -2.65 -15.59
C ARG A 68 -18.20 -2.57 -14.96
N ILE A 69 -18.31 -2.75 -13.65
CA ILE A 69 -19.60 -2.64 -12.94
C ILE A 69 -20.17 -1.22 -13.08
N LEU A 70 -19.34 -0.17 -12.95
CA LEU A 70 -19.78 1.21 -13.13
C LEU A 70 -20.27 1.52 -14.54
N VAL A 71 -19.62 0.96 -15.57
CA VAL A 71 -19.94 1.27 -16.97
C VAL A 71 -21.14 0.46 -17.51
N LEU A 72 -21.26 -0.81 -17.11
CA LEU A 72 -22.28 -1.72 -17.66
C LEU A 72 -23.68 -1.52 -17.04
N TYR A 73 -23.75 -1.15 -15.77
CA TYR A 73 -25.02 -1.03 -15.07
C TYR A 73 -25.46 0.44 -15.04
N LYS A 74 -26.73 0.69 -15.39
CA LYS A 74 -27.32 2.05 -15.41
C LYS A 74 -28.20 2.36 -14.22
N LYS A 75 -28.52 1.36 -13.39
CA LYS A 75 -29.37 1.52 -12.21
C LYS A 75 -28.50 1.50 -10.96
N ASP A 76 -28.62 2.54 -10.14
CA ASP A 76 -27.78 2.75 -8.94
C ASP A 76 -27.84 1.58 -7.96
N TYR A 77 -29.04 1.04 -7.74
CA TYR A 77 -29.26 -0.10 -6.85
C TYR A 77 -28.51 -1.36 -7.28
N ASN A 78 -28.43 -1.62 -8.59
CA ASN A 78 -27.75 -2.80 -9.12
C ASN A 78 -26.23 -2.68 -9.00
N ILE A 79 -25.70 -1.46 -9.09
CA ILE A 79 -24.27 -1.17 -8.87
C ILE A 79 -23.95 -1.41 -7.39
N LEU A 80 -24.73 -0.82 -6.49
CA LEU A 80 -24.49 -0.88 -5.05
C LEU A 80 -24.52 -2.31 -4.51
N ILE A 81 -25.52 -3.11 -4.90
CA ILE A 81 -25.59 -4.52 -4.53
C ILE A 81 -24.36 -5.27 -5.00
N ARG A 82 -23.91 -5.06 -6.23
CA ARG A 82 -22.78 -5.79 -6.80
C ARG A 82 -21.48 -5.43 -6.09
N PHE A 83 -21.27 -4.16 -5.74
CA PHE A 83 -20.11 -3.76 -4.94
C PHE A 83 -20.15 -4.35 -3.54
N LEU A 84 -21.31 -4.38 -2.88
CA LEU A 84 -21.44 -5.01 -1.57
C LEU A 84 -21.23 -6.53 -1.65
N LEU A 85 -21.75 -7.19 -2.70
CA LEU A 85 -21.53 -8.63 -2.93
C LEU A 85 -20.06 -8.92 -3.17
N TRP A 86 -19.38 -8.18 -4.06
CA TRP A 86 -17.94 -8.35 -4.29
C TRP A 86 -17.12 -8.03 -3.04
N GLY A 87 -17.46 -6.97 -2.31
CA GLY A 87 -16.82 -6.60 -1.06
C GLY A 87 -16.98 -7.67 0.03
N LEU A 88 -18.17 -8.24 0.17
CA LEU A 88 -18.47 -9.29 1.14
C LEU A 88 -17.88 -10.64 0.73
N LEU A 89 -17.87 -10.98 -0.56
CA LEU A 89 -17.21 -12.18 -1.06
C LEU A 89 -15.69 -12.09 -0.87
N LEU A 90 -15.05 -11.01 -1.31
CA LEU A 90 -13.60 -10.83 -1.18
C LEU A 90 -13.17 -10.64 0.27
N GLY A 91 -13.92 -9.85 1.05
CA GLY A 91 -13.69 -9.67 2.48
C GLY A 91 -13.93 -10.96 3.26
N GLY A 92 -14.99 -11.70 2.92
CA GLY A 92 -15.30 -13.01 3.51
C GLY A 92 -14.23 -14.05 3.19
N LEU A 93 -13.81 -14.16 1.92
CA LEU A 93 -12.67 -14.98 1.51
C LEU A 93 -11.40 -14.57 2.27
N GLY A 94 -11.10 -13.27 2.37
CA GLY A 94 -9.96 -12.78 3.14
C GLY A 94 -10.00 -13.15 4.62
N VAL A 95 -11.17 -13.08 5.26
CA VAL A 95 -11.37 -13.46 6.67
C VAL A 95 -11.28 -14.97 6.86
N VAL A 96 -11.86 -15.76 5.94
CA VAL A 96 -11.79 -17.23 5.96
C VAL A 96 -10.36 -17.71 5.75
N LEU A 97 -9.61 -17.11 4.81
CA LEU A 97 -8.20 -17.43 4.58
C LEU A 97 -7.29 -17.06 5.76
N CYS A 98 -7.69 -16.07 6.57
CA CYS A 98 -6.98 -15.70 7.79
C CYS A 98 -7.45 -16.47 9.03
N GLU A 99 -8.49 -17.31 8.94
CA GLU A 99 -9.14 -18.01 10.06
C GLU A 99 -9.36 -17.14 11.32
N GLY A 100 -9.52 -15.82 11.13
CA GLY A 100 -9.66 -14.87 12.24
C GLY A 100 -8.46 -14.73 13.18
N GLN A 101 -7.29 -15.31 12.87
CA GLN A 101 -6.10 -15.23 13.72
C GLN A 101 -4.90 -14.61 13.00
N LYS A 102 -4.30 -13.60 13.65
CA LYS A 102 -3.20 -12.80 13.11
C LYS A 102 -1.92 -13.60 12.84
N ASN A 103 -1.75 -14.76 13.48
CA ASN A 103 -0.48 -15.49 13.54
C ASN A 103 -0.55 -17.00 13.21
N GLU A 104 -1.73 -17.59 13.00
CA GLU A 104 -1.87 -19.07 12.81
C GLU A 104 -2.76 -19.50 11.63
N GLY A 105 -3.17 -18.58 10.75
CA GLY A 105 -3.86 -18.96 9.52
C GLY A 105 -2.95 -19.67 8.51
N MET A 106 -3.52 -20.45 7.59
CA MET A 106 -2.78 -21.19 6.54
C MET A 106 -1.84 -20.28 5.69
N ILE A 107 -2.13 -18.98 5.61
CA ILE A 107 -1.26 -17.94 5.03
C ILE A 107 -1.30 -16.70 5.94
N PRO A 108 -0.23 -16.38 6.68
CA PRO A 108 -0.23 -15.24 7.60
C PRO A 108 -0.32 -13.89 6.88
N LEU A 109 -0.94 -12.92 7.54
CA LEU A 109 -1.13 -11.54 7.10
C LEU A 109 0.21 -10.78 7.17
N ASN A 110 1.11 -11.01 6.22
CA ASN A 110 2.38 -10.29 6.19
C ASN A 110 2.33 -9.06 5.26
N LYS A 111 2.53 -7.88 5.85
CA LYS A 111 2.57 -6.58 5.16
C LYS A 111 3.82 -6.41 4.29
N ASN A 112 4.93 -7.05 4.67
CA ASN A 112 6.19 -7.02 3.91
C ASN A 112 6.20 -7.95 2.67
N LEU A 113 5.44 -9.04 2.71
CA LEU A 113 5.35 -10.02 1.61
C LEU A 113 4.21 -9.70 0.63
N TRP A 114 3.46 -8.62 0.87
CA TRP A 114 2.26 -8.25 0.10
C TRP A 114 1.35 -9.46 -0.18
N SER A 115 1.08 -10.26 0.85
CA SER A 115 0.38 -11.56 0.74
C SER A 115 -0.96 -11.46 0.01
N LEU A 116 -1.33 -12.52 -0.72
CA LEU A 116 -2.61 -12.61 -1.44
C LEU A 116 -3.82 -12.39 -0.50
N SER A 117 -3.77 -12.90 0.73
CA SER A 117 -4.81 -12.68 1.75
C SER A 117 -4.94 -11.21 2.13
N PHE A 118 -3.82 -10.48 2.19
CA PHE A 118 -3.82 -9.04 2.45
C PHE A 118 -4.48 -8.26 1.30
N ILE A 119 -4.19 -8.63 0.05
CA ILE A 119 -4.77 -7.99 -1.13
C ILE A 119 -6.27 -8.26 -1.23
N LEU A 120 -6.74 -9.47 -0.89
CA LEU A 120 -8.17 -9.78 -0.86
C LEU A 120 -8.92 -8.98 0.20
N VAL A 121 -8.36 -8.84 1.40
CA VAL A 121 -8.95 -8.01 2.47
C VAL A 121 -8.95 -6.54 2.08
N MET A 122 -7.83 -6.02 1.58
CA MET A 122 -7.73 -4.63 1.13
C MET A 122 -8.67 -4.35 -0.06
N GLY A 123 -8.71 -5.24 -1.04
CA GLY A 123 -9.62 -5.15 -2.19
C GLY A 123 -11.08 -5.19 -1.77
N GLY A 124 -11.46 -6.11 -0.88
CA GLY A 124 -12.81 -6.18 -0.30
C GLY A 124 -13.20 -4.89 0.42
N SER A 125 -12.30 -4.35 1.25
CA SER A 125 -12.51 -3.07 1.94
C SER A 125 -12.64 -1.89 0.95
N ALA A 126 -11.87 -1.90 -0.14
CA ALA A 126 -11.95 -0.89 -1.19
C ALA A 126 -13.29 -0.95 -1.94
N PHE A 127 -13.85 -2.14 -2.21
CA PHE A 127 -15.19 -2.27 -2.79
C PHE A 127 -16.28 -1.73 -1.87
N VAL A 128 -16.19 -1.98 -0.56
CA VAL A 128 -17.15 -1.43 0.42
C VAL A 128 -17.03 0.10 0.51
N LEU A 129 -15.81 0.62 0.54
CA LEU A 129 -15.57 2.06 0.53
C LEU A 129 -16.08 2.71 -0.77
N LEU A 130 -15.85 2.07 -1.92
CA LEU A 130 -16.37 2.54 -3.20
C LEU A 130 -17.91 2.54 -3.23
N ALA A 131 -18.54 1.51 -2.67
CA ALA A 131 -20.00 1.45 -2.52
C ALA A 131 -20.53 2.60 -1.66
N ALA A 132 -19.87 2.90 -0.54
CA ALA A 132 -20.25 4.00 0.35
C ALA A 132 -20.09 5.37 -0.35
N LEU A 133 -18.96 5.59 -1.04
CA LEU A 133 -18.74 6.83 -1.80
C LEU A 133 -19.76 6.99 -2.95
N TYR A 134 -20.04 5.91 -3.68
CA TYR A 134 -21.06 5.91 -4.74
C TYR A 134 -22.44 6.28 -4.18
N PHE A 135 -22.82 5.71 -3.04
CA PHE A 135 -24.09 6.03 -2.39
C PHE A 135 -24.19 7.51 -1.98
N ILE A 136 -23.12 8.06 -1.39
CA ILE A 136 -23.11 9.46 -0.93
C ILE A 136 -23.13 10.44 -2.12
N ILE A 137 -22.35 10.16 -3.17
CA ILE A 137 -22.16 11.07 -4.30
C ILE A 137 -23.31 10.95 -5.30
N ASP A 138 -23.67 9.74 -5.72
CA ASP A 138 -24.61 9.53 -6.84
C ASP A 138 -26.06 9.35 -6.37
N VAL A 139 -26.30 8.76 -5.19
CA VAL A 139 -27.68 8.54 -4.69
C VAL A 139 -28.17 9.71 -3.82
N ILE A 140 -27.37 10.12 -2.83
CA ILE A 140 -27.74 11.22 -1.93
C ILE A 140 -27.50 12.59 -2.59
N LEU A 141 -26.56 12.68 -3.55
CA LEU A 141 -26.14 13.94 -4.19
C LEU A 141 -25.73 15.02 -3.18
N TRP A 142 -25.25 14.60 -2.00
CA TRP A 142 -24.84 15.53 -0.94
C TRP A 142 -23.61 16.34 -1.35
N TRP A 143 -22.73 15.73 -2.15
CA TRP A 143 -21.47 16.32 -2.54
C TRP A 143 -20.98 15.82 -3.89
N ASN A 144 -20.36 16.70 -4.68
CA ASN A 144 -19.88 16.44 -6.04
C ASN A 144 -18.52 15.69 -6.09
N GLY A 145 -18.01 15.17 -4.97
CA GLY A 145 -16.73 14.44 -4.90
C GLY A 145 -15.47 15.28 -5.20
N ALA A 146 -15.60 16.61 -5.16
CA ALA A 146 -14.60 17.57 -5.63
C ALA A 146 -13.17 17.36 -5.08
N PRO A 147 -12.92 17.24 -3.76
CA PRO A 147 -11.55 17.15 -3.26
C PRO A 147 -10.90 15.80 -3.47
N PHE A 148 -11.66 14.75 -3.78
CA PHE A 148 -11.07 13.45 -4.16
C PHE A 148 -10.71 13.42 -5.65
N LYS A 149 -11.45 14.15 -6.47
CA LYS A 149 -11.22 14.22 -7.92
C LYS A 149 -9.90 14.94 -8.26
N TYR A 150 -9.62 16.08 -7.61
CA TYR A 150 -8.45 16.90 -7.94
C TYR A 150 -7.10 16.19 -7.76
N PRO A 151 -6.78 15.60 -6.58
CA PRO A 151 -5.55 14.84 -6.41
C PRO A 151 -5.57 13.53 -7.21
N GLY A 152 -6.74 12.94 -7.48
CA GLY A 152 -6.86 11.72 -8.26
C GLY A 152 -6.45 11.89 -9.73
N MET A 153 -6.81 13.00 -10.36
CA MET A 153 -6.48 13.26 -11.78
C MET A 153 -4.99 13.55 -12.03
N ASN A 154 -4.26 13.99 -11.00
CA ASN A 154 -2.83 14.32 -11.06
C ASN A 154 -2.02 13.56 -10.01
N SER A 155 -2.40 12.30 -9.75
CA SER A 155 -1.87 11.51 -8.63
C SER A 155 -0.34 11.31 -8.69
N ILE A 156 0.23 11.13 -9.89
CA ILE A 156 1.68 10.99 -10.06
C ILE A 156 2.45 12.28 -9.72
N LEU A 157 1.91 13.45 -10.07
CA LEU A 157 2.53 14.73 -9.76
C LEU A 157 2.48 15.03 -8.26
N VAL A 158 1.34 14.74 -7.63
CA VAL A 158 1.20 14.87 -6.17
C VAL A 158 2.20 13.94 -5.47
N TYR A 159 2.35 12.71 -5.93
CA TYR A 159 3.30 11.75 -5.37
C TYR A 159 4.75 12.23 -5.51
N VAL A 160 5.22 12.50 -6.74
CA VAL A 160 6.60 12.94 -6.99
C VAL A 160 6.88 14.27 -6.30
N GLY A 161 5.92 15.20 -6.33
CA GLY A 161 6.03 16.46 -5.61
C GLY A 161 6.16 16.26 -4.10
N SER A 162 5.43 15.31 -3.51
CA SER A 162 5.48 15.01 -2.08
C SER A 162 6.82 14.43 -1.64
N GLU A 163 7.45 13.60 -2.48
CA GLU A 163 8.78 13.04 -2.22
C GLU A 163 9.86 14.14 -2.31
N ILE A 164 9.78 15.02 -3.31
CA ILE A 164 10.76 16.12 -3.48
C ILE A 164 10.63 17.15 -2.36
N LEU A 165 9.40 17.44 -1.91
CA LEU A 165 9.10 18.48 -0.92
C LEU A 165 9.03 17.95 0.51
N GLN A 166 9.34 16.67 0.75
CA GLN A 166 9.28 16.04 2.07
C GLN A 166 10.19 16.72 3.12
N GLY A 167 11.19 17.50 2.69
CA GLY A 167 12.08 18.26 3.59
C GLY A 167 11.81 19.77 3.65
N TYR A 168 10.84 20.29 2.91
CA TYR A 168 10.61 21.73 2.79
C TYR A 168 9.41 22.18 3.64
N PHE A 169 9.62 23.23 4.43
CA PHE A 169 8.52 23.98 5.06
C PHE A 169 7.63 24.55 3.96
N PRO A 170 6.29 24.37 3.96
CA PRO A 170 5.37 23.96 5.02
C PRO A 170 4.89 22.48 5.03
N PHE A 171 5.46 21.59 4.19
CA PHE A 171 4.97 20.21 4.04
C PHE A 171 5.49 19.24 5.10
N SER A 172 6.66 19.55 5.65
CA SER A 172 7.27 18.79 6.74
C SER A 172 8.14 19.73 7.55
N TRP A 173 7.87 19.82 8.85
CA TRP A 173 8.71 20.55 9.79
C TRP A 173 9.07 19.62 10.93
N GLN A 174 10.36 19.54 11.26
CA GLN A 174 10.81 18.74 12.40
C GLN A 174 10.31 19.40 13.69
N GLN A 175 9.28 18.79 14.30
CA GLN A 175 8.78 19.21 15.59
C GLN A 175 9.69 18.69 16.71
N GLN A 176 10.18 19.62 17.51
CA GLN A 176 11.02 19.37 18.69
C GLN A 176 10.24 18.68 19.83
N SER A 177 8.90 18.69 19.80
CA SER A 177 8.02 18.05 20.78
C SER A 177 7.22 16.90 20.15
N ASN A 178 7.29 15.71 20.74
CA ASN A 178 6.56 14.51 20.30
C ASN A 178 5.09 14.49 20.73
N SER A 179 4.45 15.66 20.82
CA SER A 179 3.03 15.74 21.17
C SER A 179 2.19 15.28 19.98
N HIS A 180 1.30 14.30 20.18
CA HIS A 180 0.46 13.74 19.11
C HIS A 180 -0.35 14.78 18.34
N LEU A 181 -0.79 15.85 19.01
CA LEU A 181 -1.55 16.92 18.37
C LEU A 181 -0.71 17.72 17.38
N ASP A 182 0.55 18.02 17.73
CA ASP A 182 1.47 18.76 16.86
C ASP A 182 1.74 17.99 15.56
N LEU A 183 1.89 16.67 15.68
CA LEU A 183 2.03 15.77 14.53
C LEU A 183 0.76 15.73 13.66
N LEU A 184 -0.42 15.72 14.30
CA LEU A 184 -1.70 15.70 13.59
C LEU A 184 -1.91 17.01 12.82
N PHE A 185 -1.64 18.15 13.45
CA PHE A 185 -1.71 19.46 12.79
C PHE A 185 -0.75 19.59 11.62
N ALA A 186 0.50 19.15 11.77
CA ALA A 186 1.48 19.17 10.69
C ALA A 186 1.00 18.36 9.47
N ASN A 187 0.51 17.14 9.70
CA ASN A 187 -0.02 16.28 8.63
C ASN A 187 -1.29 16.87 8.00
N LEU A 188 -2.17 17.49 8.78
CA LEU A 188 -3.41 18.08 8.27
C LEU A 188 -3.14 19.32 7.41
N ILE A 189 -2.15 20.13 7.80
CA ILE A 189 -1.67 21.27 6.99
C ILE A 189 -1.03 20.77 5.70
N ALA A 190 -0.15 19.77 5.78
CA ALA A 190 0.50 19.20 4.61
C ALA A 190 -0.52 18.65 3.60
N VAL A 191 -1.50 17.85 4.05
CA VAL A 191 -2.58 17.32 3.20
C VAL A 191 -3.44 18.45 2.64
N GLY A 192 -3.80 19.46 3.46
CA GLY A 192 -4.57 20.61 3.01
C GLY A 192 -3.87 21.39 1.89
N LEU A 193 -2.56 21.60 2.02
CA LEU A 193 -1.73 22.24 0.99
C LEU A 193 -1.66 21.40 -0.28
N TRP A 194 -1.47 20.08 -0.17
CA TRP A 194 -1.49 19.20 -1.34
C TRP A 194 -2.83 19.22 -2.09
N ILE A 195 -3.95 19.30 -1.37
CA ILE A 195 -5.28 19.45 -1.98
C ILE A 195 -5.39 20.81 -2.68
N LEU A 196 -4.88 21.90 -2.09
CA LEU A 196 -4.87 23.22 -2.71
C LEU A 196 -4.00 23.28 -3.97
N ILE A 197 -2.82 22.65 -3.95
CA ILE A 197 -1.93 22.55 -5.11
C ILE A 197 -2.59 21.72 -6.21
N ALA A 198 -3.18 20.58 -5.87
CA ALA A 198 -3.92 19.76 -6.81
C ALA A 198 -5.11 20.51 -7.42
N TYR A 199 -5.81 21.31 -6.60
CA TYR A 199 -6.88 22.19 -7.08
C TYR A 199 -6.35 23.27 -8.03
N TYR A 200 -5.21 23.90 -7.71
CA TYR A 200 -4.58 24.90 -8.57
C TYR A 200 -4.21 24.32 -9.94
N TRP A 201 -3.59 23.14 -9.97
CA TRP A 201 -3.27 22.43 -11.23
C TRP A 201 -4.52 22.06 -12.02
N PHE A 202 -5.58 21.63 -11.33
CA PHE A 202 -6.87 21.36 -11.96
C PHE A 202 -7.48 22.62 -12.61
N ARG A 203 -7.31 23.80 -12.00
CA ARG A 203 -7.82 25.07 -12.53
C ARG A 203 -7.06 25.58 -13.76
N ILE A 204 -5.82 25.12 -13.96
CA ILE A 204 -4.96 25.49 -15.10
C ILE A 204 -5.06 24.45 -16.22
N ASP A 205 -5.89 23.41 -16.05
CA ASP A 205 -6.01 22.26 -16.97
C ASP A 205 -4.65 21.61 -17.30
N PHE A 206 -3.71 21.67 -16.36
CA PHE A 206 -2.41 21.01 -16.50
C PHE A 206 -2.55 19.54 -16.12
N PHE A 207 -2.62 18.67 -17.12
CA PHE A 207 -2.70 17.24 -16.96
C PHE A 207 -1.47 16.58 -17.58
N VAL A 208 -0.62 15.98 -16.75
CA VAL A 208 0.50 15.18 -17.24
C VAL A 208 -0.03 13.82 -17.67
N LYS A 209 -0.02 13.60 -18.99
CA LYS A 209 -0.24 12.28 -19.59
C LYS A 209 1.11 11.59 -19.71
N ILE A 210 1.30 10.52 -18.96
CA ILE A 210 2.43 9.59 -19.13
C ILE A 210 2.04 8.51 -20.13
#